data_AF-A0AAU1UPZ4-F1
#
_entry.id   AF-A0AAU1UPZ4-F1
#
_cell.length_a   1.000
_cell.length_b   1.000
_cell.length_c   1.000
_cell.angle_alpha   90.00
_cell.angle_beta   90.00
_cell.angle_gamma   90.00
#
_symmetry.space_group_name_H-M   'P 1'
#
loop_
_entity.id
_entity.type
_entity.pdbx_description
1 polymer ?
#
loop_
_entity_poly.entity_id
_entity_poly.type
_entity_poly.pdbx_seq_one_letter_code
_entity_poly.pdbx_strand_id
1 'polypeptide(L)'
;MAERHRFERERGTLYYEQVTARAATFLHTALLLRPFADYNLVIGWGCTHQYMAVSGQPVQAKDEDLYTLAGAVRAQEAGLRDIAQHLESWTTG
;
A
#
# COMPACT_ATOMS: atom_id res chain seq x y z
N MET A 1 10.37 15.42 24.44
CA MET A 1 10.63 14.44 23.35
C MET A 1 9.93 13.09 23.63
N ALA A 2 8.61 13.08 23.89
CA ALA A 2 7.89 11.82 24.21
C ALA A 2 6.58 11.63 23.42
N GLU A 3 6.16 12.63 22.64
CA GLU A 3 4.84 12.61 21.96
C GLU A 3 4.90 12.11 20.52
N ARG A 4 6.09 11.93 19.94
CA ARG A 4 6.28 11.60 18.51
C ARG A 4 6.05 10.12 18.17
N HIS A 5 5.89 9.24 19.17
CA HIS A 5 5.68 7.80 19.01
C HIS A 5 4.21 7.36 19.16
N ARG A 6 3.27 8.30 19.33
CA ARG A 6 1.84 7.95 19.44
C ARG A 6 1.27 7.40 18.12
N PHE A 7 1.91 7.66 16.98
CA PHE A 7 1.49 7.19 15.66
C PHE A 7 1.80 5.72 15.37
N GLU A 8 2.46 5.03 16.29
CA GLU A 8 3.00 3.70 16.01
C GLU A 8 2.08 2.55 16.40
N ARG A 9 1.00 2.75 17.17
CA ARG A 9 0.29 1.62 17.79
C ARG A 9 -1.22 1.68 17.57
N GLU A 10 -1.69 1.35 16.38
CA GLU A 10 -3.14 1.12 16.19
C GLU A 10 -3.58 -0.26 16.70
N ARG A 11 -2.67 -1.25 16.87
CA ARG A 11 -3.01 -2.60 17.36
C ARG A 11 -1.89 -3.28 18.18
N GLY A 12 -1.01 -2.52 18.83
CA GLY A 12 0.14 -3.08 19.57
C GLY A 12 1.31 -3.57 18.69
N THR A 13 1.15 -3.55 17.37
CA THR A 13 2.21 -3.72 16.36
C THR A 13 2.58 -2.37 15.79
N LEU A 14 3.87 -2.11 15.55
CA LEU A 14 4.30 -0.83 15.00
C LEU A 14 3.72 -0.68 13.58
N TYR A 15 3.24 0.51 13.19
CA TYR A 15 2.62 0.69 11.86
C TYR A 15 3.50 0.16 10.72
N TYR A 16 4.82 0.38 10.77
CA TYR A 16 5.78 -0.11 9.78
C TYR A 16 6.02 -1.64 9.82
N GLU A 17 5.53 -2.33 10.84
CA GLU A 17 5.61 -3.79 10.96
C GLU A 17 4.39 -4.49 10.34
N GLN A 18 3.31 -3.75 10.08
CA GLN A 18 2.14 -4.30 9.41
C GLN A 18 2.47 -4.69 7.96
N VAL A 19 2.04 -5.89 7.57
CA VAL A 19 2.25 -6.43 6.22
C VAL A 19 1.70 -5.46 5.16
N THR A 20 0.48 -4.98 5.34
CA THR A 20 -0.18 -4.00 4.46
C THR A 20 0.60 -2.68 4.37
N ALA A 21 1.14 -2.18 5.48
CA ALA A 21 1.95 -0.95 5.49
C ALA A 21 3.26 -1.11 4.72
N ARG A 22 3.94 -2.25 4.86
CA ARG A 22 5.14 -2.56 4.06
C ARG A 22 4.80 -2.74 2.59
N ALA A 23 3.73 -3.46 2.28
CA ALA A 23 3.24 -3.68 0.93
C ALA A 23 2.85 -2.38 0.22
N ALA A 24 2.27 -1.42 0.95
CA ALA A 24 1.87 -0.11 0.44
C ALA A 24 3.08 0.69 -0.09
N THR A 25 4.27 0.49 0.47
CA THR A 25 5.48 1.20 0.02
C THR A 25 5.85 0.88 -1.43
N PHE A 26 5.62 -0.34 -1.92
CA PHE A 26 5.92 -0.71 -3.30
C PHE A 26 5.03 0.05 -4.28
N LEU A 27 3.71 0.03 -4.06
CA LEU A 27 2.76 0.73 -4.92
C LEU A 27 2.95 2.24 -4.85
N HIS A 28 3.04 2.81 -3.64
CA HIS A 28 3.22 4.25 -3.45
C HIS A 28 4.49 4.78 -4.15
N THR A 29 5.62 4.11 -3.91
CA THR A 29 6.90 4.50 -4.51
C THR A 29 6.88 4.41 -6.03
N ALA A 30 6.32 3.32 -6.58
CA ALA A 30 6.21 3.15 -8.03
C ALA A 30 5.32 4.23 -8.67
N LEU A 31 4.22 4.60 -8.02
CA LEU A 31 3.29 5.61 -8.53
C LEU A 31 3.86 7.03 -8.51
N LEU A 32 4.61 7.39 -7.46
CA LEU A 32 5.17 8.74 -7.32
C LEU A 32 6.49 8.93 -8.05
N LEU A 33 7.45 8.00 -7.88
CA LEU A 33 8.79 8.16 -8.45
C LEU A 33 8.85 7.79 -9.93
N ARG A 34 7.88 7.00 -10.41
CA ARG A 34 7.80 6.52 -11.80
C ARG A 34 9.16 6.03 -12.34
N PRO A 35 9.83 5.06 -11.67
CA PRO A 35 11.17 4.62 -12.03
C PRO A 35 11.27 3.98 -13.43
N PHE A 36 10.15 3.55 -14.02
CA PHE A 36 10.07 3.00 -15.37
C PHE A 36 9.44 4.00 -16.34
N ALA A 37 9.79 3.92 -17.63
CA ALA A 37 9.17 4.76 -18.66
C ALA A 37 7.64 4.58 -18.71
N ASP A 38 7.19 3.32 -18.62
CA ASP A 38 5.79 2.92 -18.64
C ASP A 38 5.49 1.86 -17.55
N TYR A 39 4.21 1.48 -17.41
CA TYR A 39 3.75 0.36 -16.58
C TYR A 39 4.04 0.44 -15.07
N ASN A 40 4.38 1.62 -14.54
CA ASN A 40 4.66 1.79 -13.10
C ASN A 40 3.52 1.31 -12.17
N LEU A 41 2.26 1.46 -12.58
CA LEU A 41 1.12 0.91 -11.82
C LEU A 41 1.16 -0.62 -11.78
N VAL A 42 1.31 -1.26 -12.93
CA VAL A 42 1.31 -2.73 -13.05
C VAL A 42 2.49 -3.33 -12.29
N ILE A 43 3.69 -2.75 -12.44
CA ILE A 43 4.89 -3.22 -11.75
C ILE A 43 4.76 -3.00 -10.23
N GLY A 44 4.35 -1.80 -9.80
CA GLY A 44 4.12 -1.49 -8.39
C GLY A 44 3.09 -2.41 -7.76
N TRP A 45 1.97 -2.64 -8.45
CA TRP A 45 0.92 -3.56 -8.02
C TRP A 45 1.41 -5.00 -7.96
N GLY A 46 2.18 -5.46 -8.95
CA GLY A 46 2.78 -6.80 -8.95
C GLY A 46 3.68 -7.04 -7.74
N CYS A 47 4.52 -6.07 -7.37
CA CYS A 47 5.34 -6.13 -6.17
C CYS A 47 4.50 -6.17 -4.89
N THR A 48 3.50 -5.28 -4.78
CA THR A 48 2.56 -5.24 -3.65
C THR A 48 1.82 -6.57 -3.50
N HIS A 49 1.23 -7.07 -4.58
CA HIS A 49 0.49 -8.33 -4.61
C HIS A 49 1.37 -9.52 -4.23
N GLN A 50 2.58 -9.61 -4.79
CA GLN A 50 3.51 -10.69 -4.45
C GLN A 50 3.94 -10.65 -2.99
N TYR A 51 4.25 -9.46 -2.46
CA TYR A 51 4.63 -9.29 -1.06
C TYR A 51 3.50 -9.72 -0.11
N MET A 52 2.27 -9.30 -0.40
CA MET A 52 1.06 -9.69 0.33
C MET A 52 0.87 -11.21 0.33
N ALA A 53 0.99 -11.85 -0.84
CA ALA A 53 0.86 -13.31 -0.99
C ALA A 53 1.92 -14.10 -0.19
N VAL A 54 3.20 -13.75 -0.30
CA VAL A 54 4.28 -14.44 0.46
C VAL A 54 4.22 -14.16 1.96
N SER A 55 3.54 -13.09 2.36
CA SER A 55 3.28 -12.74 3.77
C SER A 55 2.04 -13.42 4.34
N GLY A 56 1.38 -14.30 3.57
CA GLY A 56 0.18 -15.03 4.01
C GLY A 56 -1.09 -14.19 4.06
N GLN A 57 -1.11 -13.03 3.41
CA GLN A 57 -2.28 -12.14 3.33
C GLN A 57 -2.58 -11.84 1.86
N PRO A 58 -3.05 -12.82 1.06
CA PRO A 58 -3.34 -12.57 -0.35
C PRO A 58 -4.40 -11.48 -0.50
N VAL A 59 -4.22 -10.62 -1.50
CA VAL A 59 -5.06 -9.44 -1.75
C VAL A 59 -5.72 -9.55 -3.12
N GLN A 60 -7.02 -9.29 -3.19
CA GLN A 60 -7.76 -9.29 -4.44
C GLN A 60 -8.47 -7.95 -4.61
N ALA A 61 -7.88 -7.06 -5.41
CA ALA A 61 -8.50 -5.79 -5.79
C ALA A 61 -9.33 -5.96 -7.05
N LYS A 62 -10.43 -5.20 -7.17
CA LYS A 62 -11.02 -4.97 -8.49
C LYS A 62 -10.17 -3.96 -9.25
N ASP A 63 -10.09 -4.12 -10.57
CA ASP A 63 -9.33 -3.21 -11.43
C ASP A 63 -9.77 -1.75 -11.25
N GLU A 64 -11.08 -1.50 -11.20
CA GLU A 64 -11.66 -0.16 -11.00
C GLU A 64 -11.21 0.52 -9.70
N ASP A 65 -11.15 -0.24 -8.61
CA ASP A 65 -10.74 0.26 -7.29
C ASP A 65 -9.23 0.56 -7.29
N LEU A 66 -8.42 -0.31 -7.91
CA LEU A 66 -6.99 -0.11 -8.05
C LEU A 66 -6.67 1.13 -8.90
N TYR A 67 -7.36 1.31 -10.03
CA TYR A 67 -7.19 2.50 -10.88
C TYR A 67 -7.59 3.79 -10.14
N THR A 68 -8.69 3.75 -9.39
CA THR A 68 -9.16 4.88 -8.58
C THR A 68 -8.13 5.26 -7.53
N LEU A 69 -7.65 4.29 -6.75
CA LEU A 69 -6.60 4.51 -5.74
C LEU A 69 -5.32 5.05 -6.38
N ALA A 70 -4.90 4.49 -7.52
CA ALA A 70 -3.71 4.95 -8.23
C ALA A 70 -3.82 6.39 -8.72
N GLY A 71 -5.01 6.80 -9.16
CA GLY A 71 -5.33 8.19 -9.51
C GLY A 71 -5.16 9.12 -8.32
N ALA A 72 -5.80 8.79 -7.18
CA ALA A 72 -5.73 9.58 -5.95
C ALA A 72 -4.29 9.73 -5.43
N VAL A 73 -3.50 8.66 -5.47
CA VAL A 73 -2.07 8.71 -5.05
C VAL A 73 -1.27 9.64 -5.94
N ARG A 74 -1.45 9.58 -7.26
CA ARG A 74 -0.75 10.47 -8.21
C ARG A 74 -1.17 11.93 -8.05
N ALA A 75 -2.43 12.17 -7.69
CA ALA A 75 -2.94 13.49 -7.34
C ALA A 75 -2.48 13.97 -5.94
N GLN A 76 -1.78 13.13 -5.17
CA GLN A 76 -1.39 13.36 -3.77
C GLN A 76 -2.59 13.54 -2.83
N GLU A 77 -3.74 12.98 -3.19
CA GLU A 77 -4.97 12.95 -2.38
C GLU A 77 -5.03 11.72 -1.48
N ALA A 78 -4.22 10.69 -1.78
CA ALA A 78 -4.05 9.49 -0.99
C ALA A 78 -2.56 9.20 -0.76
N GLY A 79 -2.23 8.68 0.43
CA GLY A 79 -0.87 8.34 0.83
C GLY A 79 -0.71 6.88 1.25
N LEU A 80 0.42 6.58 1.90
CA LEU A 80 0.76 5.22 2.36
C LEU A 80 -0.30 4.58 3.26
N ARG A 81 -0.94 5.37 4.13
CA ARG A 81 -1.98 4.86 5.03
C ARG A 81 -3.23 4.45 4.27
N ASP A 82 -3.67 5.28 3.33
CA ASP A 82 -4.85 4.99 2.51
C ASP A 82 -4.63 3.74 1.68
N ILE A 83 -3.44 3.57 1.08
CA ILE A 83 -3.09 2.34 0.36
C ILE A 83 -3.13 1.14 1.31
N ALA A 84 -2.52 1.23 2.50
CA ALA A 84 -2.52 0.13 3.45
C ALA A 84 -3.95 -0.26 3.91
N GLN A 85 -4.84 0.71 4.07
CA GLN A 85 -6.25 0.47 4.41
C GLN A 85 -7.00 -0.23 3.27
N HIS A 86 -6.77 0.16 2.02
CA HIS A 86 -7.33 -0.54 0.86
C HIS A 86 -6.80 -1.98 0.75
N LEU A 87 -5.51 -2.19 1.02
CA LEU A 87 -4.93 -3.55 1.04
C LEU A 87 -5.57 -4.42 2.13
N GLU A 88 -5.81 -3.85 3.32
CA GLU A 88 -6.52 -4.57 4.40
C GLU A 88 -7.96 -4.92 3.98
N SER A 89 -8.68 -3.99 3.34
CA SER A 89 -10.07 -4.22 2.90
C SER A 89 -10.20 -5.20 1.73
N TRP A 90 -9.16 -5.33 0.90
CA TRP A 90 -9.08 -6.28 -0.21
C TRP A 90 -8.49 -7.64 0.18
N THR A 91 -8.00 -7.79 1.41
CA THR A 91 -7.51 -9.09 1.89
C THR A 91 -8.70 -10.01 2.10
N THR A 92 -8.65 -11.20 1.50
CA THR A 92 -9.65 -12.25 1.75
C THR A 92 -9.23 -13.00 3.01
N GLY A 93 -10.08 -12.95 4.04
CA GLY A 93 -9.89 -13.70 5.29
C GLY A 93 -10.11 -15.20 5.12
#